data_AF-A0A6I9TYY0-F1
#
_entry.id   AF-A0A6I9TYY0-F1
#
_cell.length_a   1.000
_cell.length_b   1.000
_cell.length_c   1.000
_cell.angle_alpha   90.00
_cell.angle_beta   90.00
_cell.angle_gamma   90.00
#
_symmetry.space_group_name_H-M   'P 1'
#
loop_
_entity.id
_entity.type
_entity.pdbx_description
1 polymer ?
#
loop_
_entity_poly.entity_id
_entity_poly.type
_entity_poly.pdbx_seq_one_letter_code
_entity_poly.pdbx_strand_id
1 'polypeptide(L)'
;MADLNNEQELTQLEKDALYLHPSEHASMVLSSSPLDGTNFLPWSRAVYVALGTKMKLGFIDGSLPRPMIGTTNFEQWRRVDLMVTSWIWNSISRDLVEGFMYVSSSRELWLEIQARYGRSNGPMVYHLQREIASIAQGDMSLTAYMTKFKKLWSELLCLSPTPSCTCGECSCGVNRAITAKDEAT
;
A
#
# COMPACT_ATOMS: atom_id res chain seq x y z
N MET A 1 15.49 -42.60 12.91
CA MET A 1 16.22 -41.35 13.17
C MET A 1 16.01 -40.51 11.92
N ALA A 2 15.05 -39.59 11.96
CA ALA A 2 14.65 -38.81 10.79
C ALA A 2 15.58 -37.59 10.65
N ASP A 3 16.09 -37.38 9.45
CA ASP A 3 16.98 -36.27 9.11
C ASP A 3 16.30 -34.92 9.36
N LEU A 4 16.69 -34.28 10.47
CA LEU A 4 16.50 -32.86 10.73
C LEU A 4 17.60 -32.13 9.97
N ASN A 5 17.37 -31.82 8.69
CA ASN A 5 18.00 -30.69 7.97
C ASN A 5 17.45 -30.65 6.55
N ASN A 6 16.22 -30.14 6.41
CA ASN A 6 15.78 -29.60 5.14
C ASN A 6 15.90 -28.07 5.24
N GLU A 7 17.12 -27.56 5.12
CA GLU A 7 17.33 -26.14 4.85
C GLU A 7 16.77 -25.88 3.45
N GLN A 8 15.55 -25.35 3.37
CA GLN A 8 15.02 -24.86 2.10
C GLN A 8 15.91 -23.71 1.62
N GLU A 9 16.63 -23.96 0.54
CA GLU A 9 17.48 -22.96 -0.08
C GLU A 9 16.62 -21.80 -0.58
N LEU A 10 16.99 -20.57 -0.20
CA LEU A 10 16.27 -19.35 -0.59
C LEU A 10 16.32 -19.19 -2.12
N THR A 11 15.19 -18.83 -2.72
CA THR A 11 15.13 -18.47 -4.15
C THR A 11 15.95 -17.20 -4.41
N GLN A 12 16.38 -17.00 -5.66
CA GLN A 12 17.16 -15.80 -6.03
C GLN A 12 16.41 -14.50 -5.69
N LEU A 13 15.09 -14.48 -5.91
CA LEU A 13 14.24 -13.33 -5.58
C LEU A 13 14.23 -13.02 -4.08
N GLU A 14 14.21 -14.05 -3.24
CA GLU A 14 14.28 -13.86 -1.79
C GLU A 14 15.67 -13.38 -1.37
N LYS A 15 16.75 -13.89 -1.98
CA LYS A 15 18.12 -13.42 -1.72
C LYS A 15 18.25 -11.93 -2.05
N ASP A 16 17.70 -11.51 -3.19
CA ASP A 16 17.68 -10.10 -3.61
C ASP A 16 16.84 -9.24 -2.67
N ALA A 17 15.69 -9.76 -2.20
CA ALA A 17 14.86 -9.07 -1.21
C ALA A 17 15.55 -8.91 0.15
N LEU A 18 16.41 -9.86 0.54
CA LEU A 18 17.18 -9.82 1.79
C LEU A 18 18.47 -9.00 1.72
N TYR A 19 18.89 -8.60 0.52
CA TYR A 19 20.06 -7.75 0.33
C TYR A 19 19.74 -6.27 0.62
N LEU A 20 20.62 -5.58 1.36
CA LEU A 20 20.53 -4.13 1.56
C LEU A 20 21.60 -3.45 0.72
N HIS A 21 21.17 -2.58 -0.19
CA HIS A 21 22.11 -1.82 -0.99
C HIS A 21 22.81 -0.75 -0.11
N PRO A 22 24.10 -0.41 -0.33
CA PRO A 22 24.79 0.57 0.52
C PRO A 22 24.15 1.97 0.60
N SER A 23 23.34 2.35 -0.39
CA SER A 23 22.56 3.59 -0.38
C SER A 23 21.28 3.52 0.46
N GLU A 24 20.92 2.32 0.94
CA GLU A 24 19.73 2.09 1.74
C GLU A 24 20.04 2.29 3.22
N HIS A 25 19.50 3.36 3.78
CA HIS A 25 19.70 3.75 5.18
C HIS A 25 18.37 4.02 5.86
N ALA A 26 18.34 3.93 7.20
CA ALA A 26 17.10 4.01 7.97
C ALA A 26 16.34 5.32 7.79
N SER A 27 17.02 6.44 7.53
CA SER A 27 16.40 7.76 7.34
C SER A 27 15.77 8.00 5.97
N MET A 28 15.72 6.99 5.08
CA MET A 28 15.05 7.16 3.79
C MET A 28 13.55 7.38 3.96
N VAL A 29 12.99 8.19 3.07
CA VAL A 29 11.57 8.55 3.03
C VAL A 29 10.96 7.93 1.77
N LEU A 30 9.92 7.10 1.92
CA LEU A 30 9.26 6.40 0.81
C LEU A 30 8.32 7.29 0.00
N SER A 31 7.76 8.32 0.63
CA SER A 31 6.80 9.25 0.02
C SER A 31 7.15 10.68 0.39
N SER A 32 7.25 11.58 -0.60
CA SER A 32 7.46 13.01 -0.37
C SER A 32 6.26 13.69 0.29
N SER A 33 5.07 13.08 0.22
CA SER A 33 3.86 13.49 0.93
C SER A 33 3.58 12.48 2.05
N PRO A 34 3.87 12.81 3.31
CA PRO A 34 3.63 11.90 4.44
C PRO A 34 2.15 11.57 4.61
N LEU A 35 1.85 10.40 5.18
CA LEU A 35 0.48 10.03 5.53
C LEU A 35 -0.07 11.03 6.56
N ASP A 36 -1.20 11.67 6.26
CA ASP A 36 -1.86 12.67 7.11
C ASP A 36 -3.28 12.25 7.55
N GLY A 37 -3.67 11.02 7.23
CA GLY A 37 -4.98 10.45 7.54
C GLY A 37 -6.05 10.70 6.48
N THR A 38 -5.83 11.64 5.56
CA THR A 38 -6.75 11.94 4.43
C THR A 38 -6.22 11.44 3.09
N ASN A 39 -4.90 11.26 2.98
CA ASN A 39 -4.20 10.96 1.74
C ASN A 39 -3.76 9.49 1.60
N PHE A 40 -4.43 8.55 2.28
CA PHE A 40 -4.01 7.14 2.31
C PHE A 40 -3.83 6.51 0.93
N LEU A 41 -4.72 6.76 -0.03
CA LEU A 41 -4.62 6.17 -1.37
C LEU A 41 -3.35 6.60 -2.13
N PRO A 42 -3.08 7.90 -2.36
CA PRO A 42 -1.85 8.31 -3.01
C PRO A 42 -0.61 7.93 -2.20
N TRP A 43 -0.67 8.00 -0.86
CA TRP A 43 0.45 7.61 0.01
C TRP A 43 0.77 6.11 -0.10
N SER A 44 -0.23 5.24 0.04
CA SER A 44 -0.06 3.79 -0.02
C SER A 44 0.46 3.35 -1.38
N ARG A 45 0.01 4.00 -2.47
CA ARG A 45 0.55 3.77 -3.81
C ARG A 45 2.02 4.17 -3.93
N ALA A 46 2.41 5.32 -3.38
CA ALA A 46 3.81 5.77 -3.39
C ALA A 46 4.71 4.80 -2.61
N VAL A 47 4.29 4.38 -1.42
CA VAL A 47 5.01 3.38 -0.61
C VAL A 47 5.15 2.05 -1.36
N TYR A 48 4.07 1.55 -1.96
CA TYR A 48 4.07 0.30 -2.72
C TYR A 48 5.09 0.36 -3.88
N VAL A 49 5.10 1.46 -4.64
CA VAL A 49 6.05 1.64 -5.76
C VAL A 49 7.49 1.74 -5.26
N ALA A 50 7.73 2.52 -4.20
CA ALA A 50 9.06 2.71 -3.62
C ALA A 50 9.65 1.41 -3.05
N LEU A 51 8.83 0.56 -2.40
CA LEU A 51 9.29 -0.75 -1.94
C LEU A 51 9.46 -1.75 -3.09
N GLY A 52 8.60 -1.68 -4.11
CA GLY A 52 8.70 -2.52 -5.31
C GLY A 52 10.01 -2.31 -6.06
N THR A 53 10.44 -1.05 -6.25
CA THR A 53 11.72 -0.74 -6.93
C THR A 53 12.95 -1.21 -6.15
N LYS A 54 12.79 -1.51 -4.86
CA LYS A 54 13.83 -1.99 -3.94
C LYS A 54 13.78 -3.50 -3.68
N MET A 55 12.84 -4.20 -4.32
CA MET A 55 12.57 -5.62 -4.06
C MET A 55 12.16 -5.88 -2.59
N LYS A 56 11.53 -4.91 -1.93
CA LYS A 56 11.11 -5.00 -0.51
C LYS A 56 9.60 -5.12 -0.32
N LEU A 57 8.85 -5.22 -1.40
CA LEU A 57 7.39 -5.31 -1.34
C LEU A 57 6.90 -6.53 -0.56
N GLY A 58 7.64 -7.64 -0.65
CA GLY A 58 7.31 -8.90 0.03
C GLY A 58 7.17 -8.80 1.55
N PHE A 59 7.80 -7.80 2.16
CA PHE A 59 7.71 -7.55 3.60
C PHE A 59 6.34 -7.01 4.03
N ILE A 60 5.65 -6.26 3.16
CA ILE A 60 4.35 -5.65 3.51
C ILE A 60 3.15 -6.45 2.98
N ASP A 61 3.27 -7.11 1.83
CA ASP A 61 2.20 -7.94 1.27
C ASP A 61 2.17 -9.37 1.84
N GLY A 62 3.26 -9.80 2.49
CA GLY A 62 3.41 -11.11 3.11
C GLY A 62 3.87 -12.23 2.16
N SER A 63 4.24 -11.92 0.92
CA SER A 63 4.85 -12.88 0.00
C SER A 63 6.26 -13.30 0.42
N LEU A 64 6.92 -12.52 1.28
CA LEU A 64 8.17 -12.90 1.95
C LEU A 64 7.92 -13.12 3.46
N PRO A 65 7.47 -14.33 3.86
CA PRO A 65 7.10 -14.60 5.24
C PRO A 65 8.30 -14.57 6.19
N ARG A 66 8.03 -14.26 7.46
CA ARG A 66 9.03 -14.28 8.52
C ARG A 66 9.62 -15.69 8.68
N PRO A 67 10.95 -15.87 8.55
CA PRO A 67 11.61 -17.15 8.79
C PRO A 67 11.49 -17.60 10.24
N MET A 68 11.67 -18.90 10.48
CA MET A 68 11.74 -19.45 11.84
C MET A 68 12.96 -18.88 12.59
N ILE A 69 12.76 -18.56 13.87
CA ILE A 69 13.83 -18.05 14.74
C ILE A 69 14.95 -19.10 14.83
N GLY A 70 16.20 -18.65 14.72
CA GLY A 70 17.39 -19.51 14.76
C GLY A 70 17.85 -20.05 13.40
N THR A 71 17.13 -19.75 12.32
CA THR A 71 17.61 -20.04 10.96
C THR A 71 18.67 -19.04 10.50
N THR A 72 19.56 -19.46 9.61
CA THR A 72 20.66 -18.64 9.06
C THR A 72 20.19 -17.32 8.47
N ASN A 73 18.98 -17.28 7.89
CA ASN A 73 18.43 -16.11 7.22
C ASN A 73 17.54 -15.23 8.12
N PHE A 74 17.26 -15.67 9.37
CA PHE A 74 16.35 -14.95 10.27
C PHE A 74 16.86 -13.54 10.61
N GLU A 75 18.13 -13.41 11.02
CA GLU A 75 18.68 -12.11 11.40
C GLU A 75 18.82 -11.18 10.18
N GLN A 76 19.09 -11.73 9.00
CA GLN A 76 19.12 -10.95 7.77
C GLN A 76 17.72 -10.44 7.42
N TRP A 77 16.71 -11.31 7.44
CA TRP A 77 15.31 -10.92 7.23
C TRP A 77 14.87 -9.87 8.24
N ARG A 78 15.16 -10.08 9.53
CA ARG A 78 14.82 -9.16 10.62
C ARG A 78 15.45 -7.78 10.41
N ARG A 79 16.71 -7.73 10.00
CA ARG A 79 17.39 -6.46 9.70
C ARG A 79 16.70 -5.68 8.58
N VAL A 80 16.28 -6.37 7.52
CA VAL A 80 15.56 -5.73 6.40
C VAL A 80 14.15 -5.32 6.82
N ASP A 81 13.43 -6.14 7.58
CA ASP A 81 12.10 -5.81 8.10
C ASP A 81 12.13 -4.55 8.98
N LEU A 82 13.13 -4.41 9.85
CA LEU A 82 13.34 -3.19 10.64
C LEU A 82 13.65 -1.97 9.76
N MET A 83 14.41 -2.16 8.68
CA MET A 83 14.68 -1.11 7.70
C MET A 83 13.39 -0.64 7.03
N VAL A 84 12.58 -1.57 6.51
CA VAL A 84 11.28 -1.26 5.89
C VAL A 84 10.34 -0.58 6.90
N THR A 85 10.31 -1.05 8.14
CA THR A 85 9.53 -0.42 9.23
C THR A 85 9.93 1.04 9.43
N SER A 86 11.24 1.32 9.52
CA SER A 86 11.75 2.69 9.68
C SER A 86 11.37 3.60 8.51
N TRP A 87 11.39 3.07 7.28
CA TRP A 87 11.00 3.82 6.10
C TRP A 87 9.51 4.14 6.05
N ILE A 88 8.68 3.20 6.52
CA ILE A 88 7.24 3.45 6.67
C ILE A 88 7.01 4.53 7.71
N TRP A 89 7.63 4.45 8.90
CA TRP A 89 7.53 5.51 9.92
C TRP A 89 7.94 6.88 9.41
N ASN A 90 9.05 6.98 8.68
CA ASN A 90 9.52 8.25 8.09
C ASN A 90 8.59 8.79 7.01
N SER A 91 7.66 7.98 6.51
CA SER A 91 6.66 8.37 5.52
C SER A 91 5.31 8.71 6.14
N ILE A 92 5.19 8.74 7.47
CA ILE A 92 3.96 9.09 8.20
C ILE A 92 4.17 10.47 8.87
N SER A 93 3.11 11.28 8.97
CA SER A 93 3.19 12.55 9.69
C SER A 93 3.53 12.32 11.17
N ARG A 94 4.20 13.29 11.79
CA ARG A 94 4.64 13.18 13.19
C ARG A 94 3.49 12.95 14.16
N ASP A 95 2.33 13.55 13.88
CA ASP A 95 1.14 13.44 14.73
C ASP A 95 0.52 12.03 14.69
N LEU A 96 0.76 11.26 13.62
CA LEU A 96 0.18 9.93 13.43
C LEU A 96 1.15 8.80 13.75
N VAL A 97 2.46 9.02 13.59
CA VAL A 97 3.47 7.96 13.73
C VAL A 97 3.55 7.42 15.16
N GLU A 98 3.24 8.24 16.17
CA GLU A 98 3.21 7.84 17.59
C GLU A 98 2.28 6.65 17.83
N GLY A 99 1.14 6.60 17.12
CA GLY A 99 0.17 5.51 17.19
C GLY A 99 0.65 4.18 16.58
N PHE A 100 1.86 4.14 16.01
CA PHE A 100 2.43 2.99 15.31
C PHE A 100 3.82 2.56 15.82
N MET A 101 4.37 3.24 16.84
CA MET A 101 5.75 3.01 17.30
C MET A 101 5.99 1.62 17.90
N TYR A 102 4.95 0.95 18.38
CA TYR A 102 5.06 -0.35 19.07
C TYR A 102 4.72 -1.55 18.18
N VAL A 103 4.49 -1.32 16.88
CA VAL A 103 4.19 -2.41 15.93
C VAL A 103 5.45 -3.21 15.63
N SER A 104 5.35 -4.54 15.64
CA SER A 104 6.52 -5.43 15.74
C SER A 104 7.14 -5.84 14.41
N SER A 105 6.45 -5.58 13.30
CA SER A 105 6.95 -5.87 11.94
C SER A 105 6.39 -4.89 10.91
N SER A 106 7.07 -4.78 9.77
CA SER A 106 6.59 -3.91 8.68
C SER A 106 5.25 -4.39 8.11
N ARG A 107 4.99 -5.70 8.12
CA ARG A 107 3.72 -6.30 7.70
C ARG A 107 2.57 -5.90 8.61
N GLU A 108 2.73 -6.07 9.92
CA GLU A 108 1.71 -5.68 10.89
C GLU A 108 1.44 -4.17 10.80
N LEU A 109 2.51 -3.38 10.65
CA LEU A 109 2.43 -1.93 10.50
C LEU A 109 1.60 -1.56 9.28
N TRP A 110 1.89 -2.17 8.13
CA TRP A 110 1.15 -1.96 6.89
C TRP A 110 -0.33 -2.31 7.05
N LEU A 111 -0.64 -3.45 7.65
CA LEU A 111 -2.02 -3.89 7.87
C LEU A 111 -2.79 -2.98 8.82
N GLU A 112 -2.16 -2.49 9.88
CA GLU A 112 -2.79 -1.57 10.83
C GLU A 112 -3.09 -0.21 10.19
N ILE A 113 -2.16 0.34 9.40
CA ILE A 113 -2.37 1.57 8.62
C ILE A 113 -3.49 1.37 7.60
N GLN A 114 -3.49 0.25 6.87
CA GLN A 114 -4.53 -0.07 5.90
C GLN A 114 -5.89 -0.28 6.58
N ALA A 115 -5.95 -0.90 7.76
CA ALA A 115 -7.20 -1.06 8.49
C ALA A 115 -7.76 0.28 8.98
N ARG A 116 -6.88 1.18 9.45
CA ARG A 116 -7.26 2.48 10.00
C ARG A 116 -7.64 3.50 8.92
N TYR A 117 -6.91 3.54 7.81
CA TYR A 117 -7.08 4.58 6.78
C TYR A 117 -7.45 4.05 5.38
N GLY A 118 -7.37 2.73 5.16
CA GLY A 118 -7.59 2.12 3.85
C GLY A 118 -8.99 1.56 3.61
N ARG A 119 -9.87 1.51 4.61
CA ARG A 119 -11.28 1.19 4.37
C ARG A 119 -11.94 2.37 3.64
N SER A 120 -12.66 2.03 2.58
CA SER A 120 -13.55 2.95 1.86
C SER A 120 -14.62 3.45 2.82
N ASN A 121 -14.34 4.61 3.39
CA ASN A 121 -15.34 5.38 4.10
C ASN A 121 -16.31 5.85 3.03
N GLY A 122 -17.57 5.36 3.01
CA GLY A 122 -18.65 5.99 2.24
C GLY A 122 -18.59 7.54 2.28
N PRO A 123 -18.26 8.15 3.45
CA PRO A 123 -17.94 9.58 3.53
C PRO A 123 -16.83 10.10 2.60
N MET A 124 -15.75 9.34 2.38
CA MET A 124 -14.64 9.72 1.48
C MET A 124 -15.05 9.62 0.01
N VAL A 125 -15.84 8.61 -0.36
CA VAL A 125 -16.44 8.51 -1.70
C VAL A 125 -17.37 9.70 -1.95
N TYR A 126 -18.26 9.99 -0.99
CA TYR A 126 -19.15 11.15 -1.06
C TYR A 126 -18.37 12.47 -1.13
N HIS A 127 -17.30 12.62 -0.33
CA HIS A 127 -16.43 13.79 -0.36
C HIS A 127 -15.80 14.00 -1.75
N LEU A 128 -15.22 12.94 -2.33
CA LEU A 128 -14.64 13.00 -3.67
C LEU A 128 -15.71 13.33 -4.73
N GLN A 129 -16.88 12.70 -4.67
CA GLN A 129 -18.00 13.01 -5.57
C GLN A 129 -18.42 14.48 -5.46
N ARG A 130 -18.53 15.01 -4.23
CA ARG A 130 -18.86 16.41 -3.99
C ARG A 130 -17.77 17.35 -4.50
N GLU A 131 -16.49 17.04 -4.26
CA GLU A 131 -15.40 17.84 -4.81
C GLU A 131 -15.43 17.85 -6.35
N ILE A 132 -15.65 16.70 -6.99
CA ILE A 132 -15.79 16.57 -8.44
C ILE A 132 -16.99 17.39 -8.94
N ALA A 133 -18.14 17.34 -8.25
CA ALA A 133 -19.33 18.10 -8.64
C ALA A 133 -19.14 19.61 -8.47
N SER A 134 -18.31 20.02 -7.51
CA SER A 134 -18.06 21.43 -7.19
C SER A 134 -16.84 22.04 -7.89
N ILE A 135 -16.01 21.23 -8.56
CA ILE A 135 -14.80 21.73 -9.19
C ILE A 135 -15.16 22.62 -10.39
N ALA A 136 -14.67 23.85 -10.36
CA ALA A 136 -14.74 24.79 -11.47
C ALA A 136 -13.33 25.26 -11.80
N GLN A 137 -13.10 25.67 -13.05
CA GLN A 137 -11.80 26.17 -13.47
C GLN A 137 -11.38 27.42 -12.68
N GLY A 138 -12.31 28.37 -12.46
CA GLY A 138 -12.02 29.63 -11.78
C GLY A 138 -10.81 30.34 -12.40
N ASP A 139 -9.88 30.78 -11.56
CA ASP A 139 -8.62 31.43 -11.97
C ASP A 139 -7.49 30.43 -12.29
N MET A 140 -7.76 29.12 -12.25
CA MET A 140 -6.75 28.10 -12.56
C MET A 140 -6.48 28.03 -14.07
N SER A 141 -5.24 27.72 -14.43
CA SER A 141 -4.94 27.34 -15.81
C SER A 141 -5.68 26.05 -16.19
N LEU A 142 -5.98 25.89 -17.48
CA LEU A 142 -6.65 24.69 -17.99
C LEU A 142 -5.90 23.41 -17.59
N THR A 143 -4.57 23.42 -17.66
CA THR A 143 -3.73 22.29 -17.27
C THR A 143 -3.87 21.95 -15.79
N ALA A 144 -3.87 22.98 -14.91
CA ALA A 144 -4.01 22.77 -13.48
C ALA A 144 -5.41 22.21 -13.13
N TYR A 145 -6.45 22.76 -13.76
CA TYR A 145 -7.82 22.27 -13.61
C TYR A 145 -7.97 20.81 -14.05
N MET A 146 -7.51 20.47 -15.27
CA MET A 146 -7.61 19.10 -15.80
C MET A 146 -6.80 18.10 -14.97
N THR A 147 -5.65 18.52 -14.43
CA THR A 147 -4.83 17.69 -13.54
C THR A 147 -5.58 17.40 -12.24
N LYS A 148 -6.21 18.43 -11.63
CA LYS A 148 -7.00 18.28 -10.42
C LYS A 148 -8.22 17.36 -10.65
N PHE A 149 -8.97 17.58 -11.73
CA PHE A 149 -10.10 16.73 -12.09
C PHE A 149 -9.68 15.28 -12.29
N LYS A 150 -8.62 15.03 -13.08
CA LYS A 150 -8.10 13.68 -13.32
C LYS A 150 -7.64 12.99 -12.04
N LYS A 151 -7.00 13.72 -11.12
CA LYS A 151 -6.59 13.20 -9.81
C LYS A 151 -7.81 12.73 -9.03
N LEU A 152 -8.81 13.59 -8.82
CA LEU A 152 -10.02 13.27 -8.06
C LEU A 152 -10.78 12.08 -8.67
N TRP A 153 -10.90 12.07 -10.00
CA TRP A 153 -11.55 10.97 -10.72
C TRP A 153 -10.81 9.64 -10.54
N SER A 154 -9.48 9.66 -10.61
CA SER A 154 -8.65 8.45 -10.44
C SER A 154 -8.75 7.91 -9.01
N GLU A 155 -8.75 8.79 -8.00
CA GLU A 155 -8.95 8.40 -6.60
C GLU A 155 -10.32 7.76 -6.37
N LEU A 156 -11.38 8.32 -6.97
CA LEU A 156 -12.73 7.77 -6.89
C LEU A 156 -12.81 6.36 -7.51
N LEU A 157 -12.18 6.15 -8.68
CA LEU A 157 -12.13 4.83 -9.33
C LEU A 157 -11.35 3.80 -8.51
N CYS A 158 -10.31 4.20 -7.79
CA CYS A 158 -9.58 3.30 -6.89
C CYS A 158 -10.43 2.85 -5.70
N LEU A 159 -11.28 3.72 -5.15
CA LEU A 159 -12.16 3.39 -4.02
C LEU A 159 -13.42 2.62 -4.44
N SER A 160 -13.92 2.89 -5.64
CA SER A 160 -15.10 2.25 -6.21
C SER A 160 -14.75 1.63 -7.56
N PRO A 161 -13.92 0.56 -7.59
CA PRO A 161 -13.58 -0.09 -8.83
C PRO A 161 -14.86 -0.60 -9.50
N THR A 162 -14.98 -0.36 -10.80
CA THR A 162 -16.06 -0.93 -11.59
C THR A 162 -15.91 -2.46 -11.57
N PRO A 163 -17.00 -3.21 -11.30
CA PRO A 163 -16.94 -4.66 -11.35
C PRO A 163 -16.53 -5.10 -12.75
N SER A 164 -15.44 -5.86 -12.87
CA SER A 164 -14.98 -6.40 -14.15
C SER A 164 -15.13 -7.92 -14.14
N CYS A 165 -15.68 -8.49 -15.22
CA CYS A 165 -15.72 -9.94 -15.44
C CYS A 165 -14.54 -10.33 -16.32
N THR A 166 -13.75 -11.28 -15.85
CA THR A 166 -12.71 -11.98 -16.63
C THR A 166 -13.19 -13.35 -17.14
N CYS A 167 -14.45 -13.68 -16.88
CA CYS A 167 -15.14 -14.87 -17.32
C CYS A 167 -15.55 -14.75 -18.80
N GLY A 168 -14.94 -15.53 -19.70
CA GLY A 168 -15.28 -15.54 -21.12
C GLY A 168 -16.76 -15.80 -21.44
N GLU A 169 -17.50 -16.44 -20.52
CA GLU A 169 -18.95 -16.74 -20.64
C GLU A 169 -19.81 -16.08 -19.53
N CYS A 170 -19.27 -15.09 -18.82
CA CYS A 170 -19.94 -14.23 -17.81
C CYS A 170 -21.04 -14.87 -16.94
N SER A 171 -20.65 -15.82 -16.07
CA SER A 171 -21.51 -16.41 -15.02
C SER A 171 -21.29 -15.81 -13.62
N CYS A 172 -20.36 -14.85 -13.47
CA CYS A 172 -19.91 -14.35 -12.16
C CYS A 172 -20.83 -13.34 -11.47
N GLY A 173 -21.97 -12.99 -12.08
CA GLY A 173 -22.92 -12.04 -11.50
C GLY A 173 -22.47 -10.57 -11.52
N VAL A 174 -21.45 -10.20 -12.31
CA VAL A 174 -20.97 -8.81 -12.45
C VAL A 174 -22.09 -7.84 -12.83
N ASN A 175 -23.02 -8.24 -13.69
CA ASN A 175 -24.17 -7.40 -14.05
C ASN A 175 -25.03 -7.05 -12.82
N ARG A 176 -25.22 -7.98 -11.87
CA ARG A 176 -25.94 -7.70 -10.61
C ARG A 176 -25.17 -6.75 -9.70
N ALA A 177 -23.84 -6.86 -9.68
CA ALA A 177 -22.98 -5.96 -8.89
C ALA A 177 -22.93 -4.54 -9.47
N ILE A 178 -23.04 -4.40 -10.80
CA ILE A 178 -23.16 -3.10 -11.47
C ILE A 178 -24.52 -2.48 -11.14
N THR A 179 -25.63 -3.21 -11.31
CA THR A 179 -26.97 -2.68 -11.04
C THR A 179 -27.18 -2.32 -9.57
N ALA A 180 -26.65 -3.12 -8.64
CA ALA A 180 -26.74 -2.83 -7.20
C ALA A 180 -25.91 -1.59 -6.78
N LYS A 181 -24.87 -1.21 -7.54
CA LYS A 181 -24.12 0.04 -7.33
C LYS A 181 -24.93 1.25 -7.78
N ASP A 182 -25.62 1.15 -8.91
CA ASP A 182 -26.45 2.23 -9.45
C ASP A 182 -27.67 2.53 -8.57
N GLU A 183 -28.20 1.53 -7.85
CA GLU A 183 -29.33 1.68 -6.91
C GLU A 183 -28.93 2.24 -5.53
N ALA A 184 -27.65 2.21 -5.18
CA ALA A 184 -27.12 2.66 -3.89
C ALA A 184 -26.51 4.08 -3.92
N THR A 185 -26.60 4.77 -5.06
CA THR A 185 -26.10 6.15 -5.27
C THR A 185 -27.27 7.12 -5.42
#